data_AF-J5JDT1-F1
#
_entry.id   AF-J5JDT1-F1
#
_cell.length_a   1.000
_cell.length_b   1.000
_cell.length_c   1.000
_cell.angle_alpha   90.00
_cell.angle_beta   90.00
_cell.angle_gamma   90.00
#
_symmetry.space_group_name_H-M   'P 1'
#
loop_
_entity.id
_entity.type
_entity.pdbx_description
1 polymer ?
#
loop_
_entity_poly.entity_id
_entity_poly.type
_entity_poly.pdbx_seq_one_letter_code
_entity_poly.pdbx_strand_id
1 'polypeptide(L)'
;MEENQLTSNDWIVLEHLAKLLGFYEDAVRTLEGDGQLRRRKRGWVGSYGNIWEVVQGFEFLLEVLEKYKQLACGIPDFEHLRININLGWEKLNKYYRLLDETPIYCTALALHPAFRWGYFENEWKDHPDWVVNAKQTVREACG
;
A
#
# COMPACT_ATOMS: atom_id res chain seq x y z
N MET A 1 32.78 -12.25 27.42
CA MET A 1 31.96 -11.02 27.43
C MET A 1 31.71 -10.50 26.01
N GLU A 2 31.66 -11.37 25.00
CA GLU A 2 31.47 -10.99 23.57
C GLU A 2 30.08 -11.34 23.02
N GLU A 3 29.22 -12.03 23.79
CA GLU A 3 27.91 -12.55 23.30
C GLU A 3 26.83 -11.48 23.05
N ASN A 4 27.08 -10.21 23.35
CA ASN A 4 26.10 -9.12 23.24
C ASN A 4 26.42 -8.07 22.15
N GLN A 5 27.35 -8.35 21.22
CA GLN A 5 27.69 -7.41 20.16
C GLN A 5 27.08 -7.82 18.83
N LEU A 6 26.37 -6.88 18.20
CA LEU A 6 25.89 -7.01 16.82
C LEU A 6 27.09 -7.11 15.88
N THR A 7 27.09 -8.14 15.03
CA THR A 7 28.08 -8.32 13.99
C THR A 7 27.92 -7.25 12.90
N SER A 8 28.95 -7.08 12.07
CA SER A 8 28.84 -6.20 10.89
C SER A 8 27.66 -6.58 9.98
N ASN A 9 27.34 -7.88 9.87
CA ASN A 9 26.20 -8.36 9.09
C ASN A 9 24.87 -7.95 9.74
N ASP A 10 24.76 -8.03 11.07
CA ASP A 10 23.54 -7.62 11.78
C ASP A 10 23.25 -6.12 11.58
N TRP A 11 24.29 -5.29 11.58
CA TRP A 11 24.14 -3.86 11.28
C TRP A 11 23.62 -3.59 9.86
N ILE A 12 24.09 -4.36 8.88
CA ILE A 12 23.60 -4.29 7.49
C ILE A 12 22.12 -4.70 7.44
N VAL A 13 21.73 -5.80 8.12
CA VAL A 13 20.33 -6.22 8.22
C VAL A 13 19.47 -5.11 8.82
N LEU A 14 19.92 -4.50 9.92
CA LEU A 14 19.19 -3.41 10.59
C LEU A 14 19.06 -2.18 9.70
N GLU A 15 20.07 -1.83 8.91
CA GLU A 15 20.00 -0.72 7.97
C GLU A 15 18.94 -0.98 6.89
N HIS A 16 18.90 -2.19 6.33
CA HIS A 16 17.87 -2.58 5.37
C HIS A 16 16.47 -2.60 5.98
N LEU A 17 16.33 -3.08 7.22
CA LEU A 17 15.06 -3.07 7.93
C LEU A 17 14.57 -1.63 8.20
N ALA A 18 15.47 -0.74 8.64
CA ALA A 18 15.15 0.65 8.89
C ALA A 18 14.71 1.37 7.60
N LYS A 19 15.41 1.13 6.49
CA LYS A 19 15.00 1.64 5.16
C LYS A 19 13.63 1.10 4.75
N LEU A 20 13.38 -0.20 4.97
CA LEU A 20 12.08 -0.81 4.66
C LEU A 20 10.94 -0.15 5.45
N LEU A 21 11.14 0.05 6.76
CA LEU A 21 10.18 0.72 7.64
C LEU A 21 9.94 2.19 7.25
N GLY A 22 10.94 2.87 6.68
CA GLY A 22 10.76 4.22 6.13
C GLY A 22 9.71 4.28 5.02
N PHE A 23 9.61 3.26 4.16
CA PHE A 23 8.56 3.20 3.14
C PHE A 23 7.16 3.01 3.76
N TYR A 24 7.05 2.25 4.85
CA TYR A 24 5.80 2.14 5.60
C TYR A 24 5.40 3.47 6.23
N GLU A 25 6.36 4.20 6.81
CA GLU A 25 6.10 5.53 7.36
C GLU A 25 5.58 6.48 6.27
N ASP A 26 6.22 6.51 5.09
CA ASP A 26 5.79 7.35 3.98
C ASP A 26 4.38 7.00 3.49
N ALA A 27 4.07 5.70 3.36
CA ALA A 27 2.75 5.22 2.96
C ALA A 27 1.69 5.60 4.01
N VAL A 28 1.94 5.32 5.28
CA VAL A 28 1.00 5.61 6.38
C VAL A 28 0.78 7.12 6.53
N ARG A 29 1.83 7.92 6.49
CA ARG A 29 1.71 9.39 6.55
C ARG A 29 0.88 9.97 5.41
N THR A 30 0.89 9.31 4.25
CA THR A 30 0.04 9.68 3.11
C THR A 30 -1.42 9.33 3.36
N LEU A 31 -1.68 8.23 4.08
CA LEU A 31 -3.03 7.72 4.36
C LEU A 31 -3.68 8.29 5.63
N GLU A 32 -2.91 8.86 6.56
CA GLU A 32 -3.42 9.40 7.83
C GLU A 32 -4.11 10.78 7.72
N GLY A 33 -4.29 11.32 6.50
CA GLY A 33 -4.93 12.61 6.29
C GLY A 33 -6.46 12.59 6.41
N ASP A 34 -7.08 13.76 6.25
CA ASP A 34 -8.53 13.98 6.38
C ASP A 34 -9.23 14.22 5.03
N GLY A 35 -8.56 13.94 3.92
CA GLY A 35 -9.05 14.16 2.57
C GLY A 35 -9.21 15.64 2.19
N GLN A 36 -8.72 16.57 3.01
CA GLN A 36 -8.88 18.01 2.73
C GLN A 36 -7.69 18.59 1.98
N LEU A 37 -8.00 19.31 0.89
CA LEU A 37 -7.05 20.15 0.18
C LEU A 37 -6.54 21.27 1.09
N ARG A 38 -5.26 21.21 1.46
CA ARG A 38 -4.61 22.25 2.26
C ARG A 38 -3.26 22.61 1.68
N ARG A 39 -2.89 23.89 1.81
CA ARG A 39 -1.54 24.36 1.51
C ARG A 39 -0.60 23.90 2.63
N ARG A 40 0.30 22.98 2.32
CA ARG A 40 1.27 22.37 3.25
C ARG A 40 2.63 23.04 3.12
N LYS A 41 3.60 22.57 3.91
CA LYS A 41 4.99 23.06 3.88
C LYS A 41 5.52 23.06 2.44
N ARG A 42 6.32 24.07 2.09
CA ARG A 42 6.85 24.31 0.73
C ARG A 42 5.81 24.72 -0.32
N GLY A 43 4.59 25.06 0.10
CA GLY A 43 3.58 25.65 -0.79
C GLY A 43 2.77 24.64 -1.61
N TRP A 44 3.04 23.34 -1.45
CA TRP A 44 2.26 22.27 -2.09
C TRP A 44 0.83 22.24 -1.56
N VAL A 45 -0.13 22.22 -2.48
CA VAL A 45 -1.53 21.99 -2.15
C VAL A 45 -1.83 20.54 -2.46
N GLY A 46 -2.17 19.76 -1.43
CA GLY A 46 -2.46 18.35 -1.55
C GLY A 46 -3.55 17.93 -0.58
N SER A 47 -4.29 16.91 -0.98
CA SER A 47 -5.18 16.13 -0.10
C SER A 47 -4.45 14.83 0.26
N TYR A 48 -4.67 14.32 1.46
CA TYR A 48 -4.08 13.09 1.99
C TYR A 48 -5.16 12.32 2.75
N GLY A 49 -5.05 11.00 2.84
CA GLY A 49 -6.04 10.15 3.51
C GLY A 49 -7.32 9.95 2.72
N ASN A 50 -7.23 10.11 1.41
CA ASN A 50 -8.36 9.78 0.55
C ASN A 50 -8.48 8.27 0.39
N ILE A 51 -9.70 7.75 0.42
CA ILE A 51 -9.95 6.31 0.28
C ILE A 51 -9.35 5.71 -1.00
N TRP A 52 -9.23 6.50 -2.07
CA TRP A 52 -8.64 6.04 -3.31
C TRP A 52 -7.11 5.89 -3.25
N GLU A 53 -6.46 6.55 -2.30
CA GLU A 53 -5.01 6.44 -2.07
C GLU A 53 -4.66 5.12 -1.36
N VAL A 54 -5.64 4.46 -0.73
CA VAL A 54 -5.43 3.19 -0.02
C VAL A 54 -4.90 2.13 -0.98
N VAL A 55 -5.51 1.96 -2.16
CA VAL A 55 -5.05 1.01 -3.20
C VAL A 55 -3.60 1.32 -3.59
N GLN A 56 -3.30 2.58 -3.88
CA GLN A 56 -1.96 3.01 -4.27
C GLN A 56 -0.93 2.74 -3.16
N GLY A 57 -1.31 2.93 -1.88
CA GLY A 57 -0.47 2.62 -0.73
C GLY A 57 -0.16 1.13 -0.60
N PHE A 58 -1.15 0.26 -0.85
CA PHE A 58 -0.93 -1.19 -0.91
C PHE A 58 -0.01 -1.60 -2.06
N GLU A 59 -0.28 -1.13 -3.28
CA GLU A 59 0.54 -1.44 -4.46
C GLU A 59 2.00 -1.00 -4.27
N PHE A 60 2.21 0.22 -3.77
CA PHE A 60 3.53 0.75 -3.46
C PHE A 60 4.30 -0.15 -2.47
N LEU A 61 3.68 -0.51 -1.35
CA LEU A 61 4.34 -1.33 -0.33
C LEU A 61 4.58 -2.77 -0.81
N LEU A 62 3.67 -3.35 -1.60
CA LEU A 62 3.86 -4.67 -2.21
C LEU A 62 5.04 -4.67 -3.17
N GLU A 63 5.16 -3.65 -4.03
CA GLU A 63 6.28 -3.50 -4.98
C GLU A 63 7.62 -3.33 -4.24
N VAL A 64 7.64 -2.53 -3.17
CA VAL A 64 8.83 -2.36 -2.32
C VAL A 64 9.25 -3.71 -1.72
N LEU A 65 8.31 -4.48 -1.16
CA LEU A 65 8.62 -5.78 -0.57
C LEU A 65 9.13 -6.78 -1.61
N GLU A 66 8.60 -6.79 -2.84
CA GLU A 66 9.09 -7.63 -3.93
C GLU A 66 10.53 -7.29 -4.32
N LYS A 67 10.87 -6.01 -4.42
CA LYS A 67 12.26 -5.56 -4.63
C LYS A 67 13.17 -6.05 -3.51
N TYR A 68 12.70 -6.00 -2.25
CA TYR A 68 13.47 -6.50 -1.11
C TYR A 68 13.60 -8.02 -1.07
N LYS A 69 12.62 -8.79 -1.56
CA LYS A 69 12.75 -10.25 -1.75
C LYS A 69 13.90 -10.57 -2.71
N GLN A 70 13.99 -9.84 -3.82
CA GLN A 70 15.07 -10.01 -4.79
C GLN A 70 16.44 -9.64 -4.20
N LEU A 71 16.51 -8.53 -3.47
CA LEU A 71 17.74 -8.07 -2.82
C LEU A 71 18.23 -9.07 -1.76
N ALA A 72 17.32 -9.60 -0.95
CA ALA A 72 17.65 -10.54 0.13
C ALA A 72 18.19 -11.90 -0.38
N CYS A 73 17.94 -12.28 -1.63
CA CYS A 73 18.51 -13.50 -2.23
C CYS A 73 20.03 -13.41 -2.43
N GLY A 74 20.61 -12.21 -2.50
CA GLY A 74 22.02 -11.99 -2.81
C GLY A 74 22.95 -11.83 -1.60
N ILE A 75 22.41 -11.85 -0.37
CA ILE A 75 23.17 -11.51 0.85
C ILE A 75 23.27 -12.76 1.76
N PRO A 76 24.49 -13.21 2.13
CA PRO A 76 24.69 -14.26 3.13
C PRO A 76 24.11 -13.86 4.50
N ASP A 77 23.65 -14.83 5.30
CA ASP A 77 23.14 -14.63 6.67
C ASP A 77 21.93 -13.67 6.81
N PHE A 78 21.17 -13.46 5.73
CA PHE A 78 19.96 -12.62 5.69
C PHE A 78 18.64 -13.37 5.96
N GLU A 79 18.71 -14.59 6.50
CA GLU A 79 17.56 -15.50 6.57
C GLU A 79 16.37 -14.92 7.33
N HIS A 80 16.61 -14.31 8.50
CA HIS A 80 15.56 -13.66 9.28
C HIS A 80 14.89 -12.52 8.52
N LEU A 81 15.66 -11.68 7.82
CA LEU A 81 15.07 -10.59 7.04
C LEU A 81 14.26 -11.13 5.87
N ARG A 82 14.75 -12.14 5.16
CA ARG A 82 14.03 -12.79 4.05
C ARG A 82 12.69 -13.36 4.51
N ILE A 83 12.68 -14.06 5.66
CA ILE A 83 11.45 -14.61 6.25
C ILE A 83 10.49 -13.47 6.60
N ASN A 84 10.98 -12.42 7.27
CA ASN A 84 10.15 -11.28 7.68
C ASN A 84 9.57 -10.51 6.49
N ILE A 85 10.33 -10.30 5.42
CA ILE A 85 9.85 -9.67 4.17
C ILE A 85 8.73 -10.51 3.56
N ASN A 86 8.89 -11.84 3.50
CA ASN A 86 7.86 -12.73 2.96
C ASN A 86 6.59 -12.69 3.80
N LEU A 87 6.70 -12.76 5.13
CA LEU A 87 5.56 -12.65 6.04
C LEU A 87 4.86 -11.29 5.93
N GLY A 88 5.64 -10.21 5.80
CA GLY A 88 5.12 -8.86 5.57
C GLY A 88 4.33 -8.77 4.27
N TRP A 89 4.88 -9.32 3.17
CA TRP A 89 4.22 -9.35 1.86
C TRP A 89 2.94 -10.18 1.88
N GLU A 90 2.97 -11.38 2.48
CA GLU A 90 1.79 -12.24 2.61
C GLU A 90 0.68 -11.54 3.38
N LYS A 91 1.02 -10.89 4.49
CA LYS A 91 0.05 -10.15 5.29
C LYS A 91 -0.52 -8.97 4.54
N LEU A 92 0.31 -8.21 3.84
CA LEU A 92 -0.13 -7.06 3.05
C LEU A 92 -1.03 -7.49 1.89
N ASN A 93 -0.64 -8.53 1.15
CA ASN A 93 -1.42 -9.10 0.05
C ASN A 93 -2.77 -9.68 0.53
N LYS A 94 -2.81 -10.27 1.73
CA LYS A 94 -4.07 -10.72 2.34
C LYS A 94 -5.07 -9.56 2.47
N TYR A 95 -4.64 -8.42 3.04
CA TYR A 95 -5.52 -7.27 3.21
C TYR A 95 -5.82 -6.56 1.90
N TYR A 96 -4.88 -6.56 0.95
CA TYR A 96 -5.12 -6.06 -0.39
C TYR A 96 -6.25 -6.81 -1.11
N ARG A 97 -6.23 -8.15 -1.05
CA ARG A 97 -7.32 -8.98 -1.62
C ARG A 97 -8.67 -8.76 -0.92
N LEU A 98 -8.65 -8.57 0.41
CA LEU A 98 -9.88 -8.23 1.13
C LEU A 98 -10.44 -6.87 0.71
N LEU A 99 -9.61 -5.94 0.24
CA LEU A 99 -10.07 -4.66 -0.27
C LEU A 99 -10.95 -4.85 -1.50
N ASP A 100 -10.55 -5.72 -2.44
CA ASP A 100 -11.35 -6.08 -3.63
C ASP A 100 -12.67 -6.76 -3.27
N GLU A 101 -12.71 -7.51 -2.17
CA GLU A 101 -13.93 -8.15 -1.66
C GLU A 101 -14.87 -7.16 -0.96
N THR A 102 -14.38 -5.98 -0.58
CA THR A 102 -15.19 -4.97 0.11
C THR A 102 -15.67 -3.88 -0.85
N PRO A 103 -16.96 -3.47 -0.76
CA PRO A 103 -17.49 -2.40 -1.61
C PRO A 103 -16.88 -1.04 -1.27
N ILE A 104 -16.15 -0.88 -0.16
CA ILE A 104 -15.76 0.42 0.41
C ILE A 104 -15.06 1.32 -0.60
N TYR A 105 -14.05 0.80 -1.32
CA TYR A 105 -13.32 1.58 -2.32
C TYR A 105 -14.24 2.00 -3.48
N CYS A 106 -14.98 1.03 -4.03
CA CYS A 106 -15.90 1.25 -5.13
C CYS A 106 -17.03 2.23 -4.77
N THR A 107 -17.65 2.05 -3.61
CA THR A 107 -18.74 2.88 -3.08
C THR A 107 -18.26 4.30 -2.83
N ALA A 108 -17.11 4.48 -2.18
CA ALA A 108 -16.64 5.81 -1.83
C ALA A 108 -16.29 6.65 -3.06
N LEU A 109 -15.67 6.04 -4.08
CA LEU A 109 -15.41 6.69 -5.37
C LEU A 109 -16.69 6.94 -6.19
N ALA A 110 -17.63 5.98 -6.21
CA ALA A 110 -18.90 6.11 -6.91
C ALA A 110 -19.78 7.23 -6.31
N LEU A 111 -19.74 7.43 -4.99
CA LEU A 111 -20.46 8.50 -4.28
C LEU A 111 -19.73 9.85 -4.34
N HIS A 112 -18.44 9.87 -4.72
CA HIS A 112 -17.67 11.10 -4.78
C HIS A 112 -18.12 12.00 -5.94
N PRO A 113 -18.57 13.26 -5.70
CA PRO A 113 -19.17 14.10 -6.74
C PRO A 113 -18.31 14.38 -7.97
N ALA A 114 -16.98 14.38 -7.82
CA ALA A 114 -16.03 14.67 -8.90
C ALA A 114 -15.61 13.42 -9.71
N PHE A 115 -15.70 12.22 -9.12
CA PHE A 115 -15.24 10.98 -9.76
C PHE A 115 -16.42 10.19 -10.30
N ARG A 116 -17.33 9.78 -9.41
CA ARG A 116 -18.49 8.94 -9.72
C ARG A 116 -18.07 7.70 -10.54
N TRP A 117 -18.96 7.18 -11.37
CA TRP A 117 -18.65 6.06 -12.26
C TRP A 117 -17.65 6.38 -13.36
N GLY A 118 -17.49 7.66 -13.72
CA GLY A 118 -16.58 8.08 -14.80
C GLY A 118 -15.11 7.81 -14.49
N TYR A 119 -14.73 7.77 -13.22
CA TYR A 119 -13.38 7.35 -12.81
C TYR A 119 -13.08 5.90 -13.20
N PHE A 120 -13.97 4.97 -12.85
CA PHE A 120 -13.79 3.54 -13.18
C PHE A 120 -13.82 3.30 -14.68
N GLU A 121 -14.68 4.00 -15.41
CA GLU A 121 -14.78 3.89 -16.87
C GLU A 121 -13.51 4.37 -17.59
N ASN A 122 -12.73 5.26 -16.97
CA ASN A 122 -11.44 5.72 -17.50
C ASN A 122 -10.25 4.86 -17.04
N GLU A 123 -10.13 4.61 -15.73
CA GLU A 123 -9.00 3.87 -15.16
C GLU A 123 -9.05 2.37 -15.49
N TRP A 124 -10.25 1.80 -15.60
CA TRP A 124 -10.45 0.38 -15.94
C TRP A 124 -10.97 0.21 -17.37
N LYS A 125 -10.62 1.13 -18.28
CA LYS A 125 -11.04 1.10 -19.69
C LYS A 125 -10.72 -0.24 -20.39
N ASP A 126 -9.61 -0.88 -20.01
CA ASP A 126 -9.14 -2.14 -20.58
C ASP A 126 -9.78 -3.37 -19.91
N HIS A 127 -10.54 -3.16 -18.83
CA HIS A 127 -11.20 -4.18 -18.01
C HIS A 127 -12.67 -3.79 -17.71
N PRO A 128 -13.53 -3.75 -18.74
CA PRO A 128 -14.92 -3.32 -18.58
C PRO A 128 -15.73 -4.24 -17.64
N ASP A 129 -15.34 -5.51 -17.52
CA ASP A 129 -15.89 -6.48 -16.57
C ASP A 129 -15.71 -6.04 -15.11
N TRP A 130 -14.61 -5.37 -14.78
CA TRP A 130 -14.37 -4.84 -13.43
C TRP A 130 -15.33 -3.71 -13.08
N VAL A 131 -15.64 -2.85 -14.05
CA VAL A 131 -16.64 -1.76 -13.88
C VAL A 131 -18.03 -2.34 -13.63
N VAL A 132 -18.39 -3.42 -14.33
CA VAL A 132 -19.67 -4.12 -14.11
C VAL A 132 -19.71 -4.73 -12.72
N ASN A 133 -18.65 -5.44 -12.33
CA ASN A 133 -18.55 -6.04 -11.00
C ASN A 133 -18.67 -4.99 -9.89
N ALA A 134 -17.92 -3.89 -9.97
CA ALA A 134 -17.99 -2.80 -9.00
C ALA A 134 -19.39 -2.17 -8.92
N LYS A 135 -20.07 -1.95 -10.05
CA LYS A 135 -21.47 -1.47 -10.05
C LYS A 135 -22.40 -2.45 -9.33
N GLN A 136 -22.19 -3.75 -9.46
CA GLN A 136 -22.97 -4.77 -8.77
C GLN A 136 -22.69 -4.79 -7.27
N THR A 137 -21.41 -4.83 -6.86
CA THR A 137 -21.01 -4.83 -5.45
C THR A 137 -21.52 -3.59 -4.70
N VAL A 138 -21.48 -2.40 -5.34
CA VAL A 138 -22.01 -1.17 -4.74
C VAL A 138 -23.53 -1.21 -4.60
N ARG A 139 -24.25 -1.78 -5.59
CA ARG A 139 -25.71 -1.95 -5.50
C ARG A 139 -26.12 -2.88 -4.36
N GLU A 140 -25.40 -3.98 -4.17
CA GLU A 140 -25.65 -4.94 -3.09
C GLU A 140 -25.32 -4.35 -1.71
N ALA A 141 -24.34 -3.45 -1.63
CA ALA A 141 -23.93 -2.80 -0.39
C ALA A 141 -24.82 -1.62 0.03
N CYS A 142 -25.50 -0.97 -0.92
CA CYS A 142 -26.30 0.24 -0.69
C CYS A 142 -27.82 0.06 -0.93
N GLY A 143 -28.25 -1.13 -1.35
CA GLY A 143 -29.66 -1.50 -1.53
C GLY A 143 -30.26 -2.13 -0.30
#